data_AF-A0A7I7R506-F1
#
_entry.id   AF-A0A7I7R506-F1
#
_cell.length_a   1.000
_cell.length_b   1.000
_cell.length_c   1.000
_cell.angle_alpha   90.00
_cell.angle_beta   90.00
_cell.angle_gamma   90.00
#
_symmetry.space_group_name_H-M   'P 1'
#
loop_
_entity.id
_entity.type
_entity.pdbx_description
1 polymer ?
#
loop_
_entity_poly.entity_id
_entity_poly.type
_entity_poly.pdbx_seq_one_letter_code
_entity_poly.pdbx_strand_id
1 'polypeptide(L)'
;MAPPCTTNPELWFGYPDADGADGAAKARAYEQSATAARLQCLRRCPLAQQRRCAALAVECREEYGVWAGVKLPGGQYRKRAELARAHAVLRAIASGEINTRELPDNQALLASHESQAPVLPATIFHLPGGTLGPRSAA
;
A
#
# COMPACT_ATOMS: atom_id res chain seq x y z
N MET A 1 6.27 -1.16 15.37
CA MET A 1 6.53 -0.93 13.93
C MET A 1 5.35 -0.16 13.37
N ALA A 2 5.57 1.02 12.78
CA ALA A 2 4.49 1.81 12.18
C ALA A 2 3.89 1.06 10.97
N PRO A 3 2.58 1.18 10.70
CA PRO A 3 1.97 0.59 9.51
C PRO A 3 2.61 1.17 8.24
N PRO A 4 2.90 0.35 7.21
CA PRO A 4 3.56 0.83 5.98
C PRO A 4 2.76 1.94 5.27
N CYS A 5 1.43 1.98 5.47
CA CYS A 5 0.56 3.00 4.92
C CYS A 5 0.78 4.41 5.49
N THR A 6 1.45 4.54 6.62
CA THR A 6 1.74 5.85 7.22
C THR A 6 2.99 6.52 6.64
N THR A 7 3.88 5.77 6.00
CA THR A 7 5.16 6.29 5.48
C THR A 7 5.00 6.99 4.12
N ASN A 8 4.03 6.58 3.31
CA ASN A 8 3.76 7.20 2.01
C ASN A 8 2.26 7.07 1.66
N PRO A 9 1.40 8.00 2.09
CA PRO A 9 -0.04 7.95 1.83
C PRO A 9 -0.43 7.99 0.35
N GLU A 10 0.31 8.76 -0.47
CA GLU A 10 0.04 8.93 -1.91
C GLU A 10 0.02 7.59 -2.67
N LEU A 11 0.84 6.64 -2.24
CA LEU A 11 0.87 5.29 -2.81
C LEU A 11 -0.47 4.56 -2.68
N TRP A 12 -1.25 4.84 -1.63
CA TRP A 12 -2.46 4.09 -1.26
C TRP A 12 -3.72 4.69 -1.85
N PHE A 13 -3.74 5.99 -2.10
CA PHE A 13 -4.92 6.72 -2.56
C PHE A 13 -4.80 7.22 -4.00
N GLY A 14 -3.61 7.15 -4.60
CA GLY A 14 -3.37 7.53 -5.99
C GLY A 14 -2.89 8.97 -6.14
N TYR A 15 -2.49 9.30 -7.37
CA TYR A 15 -1.93 10.61 -7.74
C TYR A 15 -3.01 11.70 -7.70
N PRO A 16 -2.72 12.91 -7.16
CA PRO A 16 -3.62 14.05 -7.26
C PRO A 16 -3.84 14.42 -8.74
N ASP A 17 -5.08 14.76 -9.08
CA ASP A 17 -5.54 15.00 -10.47
C ASP A 17 -4.94 16.27 -11.11
N ALA A 18 -3.98 16.93 -10.44
CA ALA A 18 -3.45 18.26 -10.72
C ALA A 18 -2.61 18.34 -12.01
N ASP A 19 -2.13 17.21 -12.52
CA ASP A 19 -1.31 17.19 -13.72
C ASP A 19 -2.22 16.97 -14.93
N GLY A 20 -2.11 17.79 -15.98
CA GLY A 20 -2.87 17.69 -17.24
C GLY A 20 -2.60 16.43 -18.07
N ALA A 21 -2.16 15.34 -17.45
CA ALA A 21 -1.88 14.06 -18.08
C ALA A 21 -3.16 13.40 -18.60
N ASP A 22 -3.03 12.69 -19.71
CA ASP A 22 -4.08 11.89 -20.33
C ASP A 22 -4.68 10.87 -19.32
N GLY A 23 -6.00 10.71 -19.35
CA GLY A 23 -6.75 9.86 -18.43
C GLY A 23 -6.30 8.40 -18.47
N ALA A 24 -5.84 7.90 -19.62
CA ALA A 24 -5.31 6.53 -19.72
C ALA A 24 -3.93 6.37 -19.04
N ALA A 25 -3.10 7.42 -19.05
CA ALA A 25 -1.84 7.42 -18.31
C ALA A 25 -2.09 7.46 -16.80
N LYS A 26 -3.03 8.31 -16.36
CA LYS A 26 -3.46 8.38 -14.94
C LYS A 26 -4.02 7.04 -14.45
N ALA A 27 -4.88 6.39 -15.24
CA ALA A 27 -5.43 5.09 -14.89
C ALA A 27 -4.33 4.03 -14.70
N ARG A 28 -3.34 3.97 -15.60
CA ARG A 28 -2.20 3.04 -15.47
C ARG A 28 -1.35 3.33 -14.23
N ALA A 29 -1.07 4.60 -13.95
CA ALA A 29 -0.32 5.00 -12.76
C ALA A 29 -1.07 4.62 -11.47
N TYR A 30 -2.40 4.78 -11.44
CA TYR A 30 -3.24 4.33 -10.33
C TYR A 30 -3.22 2.81 -10.16
N GLU A 31 -3.33 2.04 -11.25
CA GLU A 31 -3.21 0.57 -11.19
C GLU A 31 -1.86 0.11 -10.63
N GLN A 32 -0.76 0.73 -11.09
CA GLN A 32 0.59 0.42 -10.61
C GLN A 32 0.77 0.77 -9.12
N SER A 33 0.28 1.94 -8.70
CA SER A 33 0.35 2.39 -7.31
C SER A 33 -0.47 1.47 -6.40
N ALA A 34 -1.70 1.13 -6.80
CA ALA A 34 -2.53 0.19 -6.05
C ALA A 34 -1.90 -1.20 -5.95
N THR A 35 -1.24 -1.67 -7.01
CA THR A 35 -0.50 -2.94 -7.01
C THR A 35 0.65 -2.92 -6.00
N ALA A 36 1.44 -1.84 -6.00
CA ALA A 36 2.55 -1.66 -5.06
C ALA A 36 2.06 -1.53 -3.61
N ALA A 37 0.98 -0.77 -3.37
CA ALA A 37 0.36 -0.64 -2.05
C ALA A 37 -0.13 -2.00 -1.51
N ARG A 38 -0.81 -2.80 -2.35
CA ARG A 38 -1.25 -4.15 -1.99
C ARG A 38 -0.07 -5.03 -1.61
N LEU A 39 0.99 -5.07 -2.41
CA LEU A 39 2.19 -5.85 -2.09
C LEU A 39 2.82 -5.44 -0.75
N GLN A 40 2.95 -4.14 -0.48
CA GLN A 40 3.46 -3.65 0.80
C GLN A 40 2.55 -4.05 1.97
N CYS A 41 1.23 -3.94 1.80
CA CYS A 41 0.26 -4.38 2.80
C CYS A 41 0.44 -5.87 3.13
N LEU A 42 0.46 -6.71 2.09
CA LEU A 42 0.52 -8.17 2.21
C LEU A 42 1.84 -8.65 2.83
N ARG A 43 2.96 -8.01 2.49
CA ARG A 43 4.30 -8.44 2.96
C ARG A 43 4.69 -7.86 4.31
N ARG A 44 4.28 -6.63 4.63
CA ARG A 44 4.85 -5.87 5.77
C ARG A 44 3.85 -5.51 6.86
N CYS A 45 2.54 -5.52 6.58
CA CYS A 45 1.53 -5.16 7.57
C CYS A 45 1.17 -6.39 8.45
N PRO A 46 1.17 -6.27 9.79
CA PRO A 46 0.70 -7.33 10.67
C PRO A 46 -0.79 -7.67 10.42
N LEU A 47 -1.16 -8.95 10.54
CA LEU A 47 -2.54 -9.40 10.31
C LEU A 47 -3.57 -8.65 11.18
N ALA A 48 -3.26 -8.44 12.46
CA ALA A 48 -4.13 -7.66 13.35
C ALA A 48 -4.35 -6.22 12.86
N GLN A 49 -3.33 -5.60 12.25
CA GLN A 49 -3.46 -4.26 11.67
C GLN A 49 -4.29 -4.28 10.38
N GLN A 50 -4.16 -5.33 9.56
CA GLN A 50 -4.99 -5.49 8.36
C GLN A 50 -6.48 -5.62 8.72
N ARG A 51 -6.82 -6.39 9.77
CA ARG A 51 -8.21 -6.51 10.26
C ARG A 51 -8.78 -5.16 10.73
N ARG A 52 -8.01 -4.39 11.51
CA ARG A 52 -8.41 -3.04 11.94
C ARG A 52 -8.58 -2.08 10.74
N CYS A 53 -7.68 -2.13 9.77
CA CYS A 53 -7.76 -1.33 8.55
C CYS A 53 -9.01 -1.67 7.74
N ALA A 54 -9.38 -2.96 7.64
CA ALA A 54 -10.58 -3.38 6.96
C ALA A 54 -11.86 -2.90 7.66
N ALA A 55 -11.91 -2.98 9.00
CA ALA A 55 -13.02 -2.47 9.78
C ALA A 55 -13.21 -0.96 9.57
N LEU A 56 -12.12 -0.19 9.64
CA LEU A 56 -12.14 1.26 9.43
C LEU A 56 -12.65 1.64 8.04
N ALA A 57 -12.20 0.95 6.99
CA ALA A 57 -12.66 1.21 5.63
C ALA A 57 -14.17 1.02 5.46
N VAL A 58 -14.74 0.00 6.11
CA VAL A 58 -16.18 -0.27 6.09
C VAL A 58 -16.95 0.76 6.91
N GLU A 59 -16.44 1.13 8.08
CA GLU A 59 -17.05 2.12 8.97
C GLU A 59 -17.13 3.50 8.30
N CYS A 60 -16.03 3.95 7.70
CA CYS A 60 -15.95 5.23 6.97
C CYS A 60 -16.60 5.18 5.58
N ARG A 61 -17.07 4.01 5.12
CA ARG A 61 -17.65 3.78 3.79
C ARG A 61 -16.73 4.24 2.66
N GLU A 62 -15.45 3.93 2.80
CA GLU A 62 -14.42 4.34 1.85
C GLU A 62 -14.72 3.80 0.45
N GLU A 63 -14.53 4.62 -0.57
CA GLU A 63 -14.85 4.23 -1.96
C GLU A 63 -13.60 4.05 -2.82
N TYR A 64 -12.46 4.58 -2.38
CA TYR A 64 -11.22 4.70 -3.14
C TYR A 64 -10.00 4.19 -2.36
N GLY A 65 -8.92 3.96 -3.10
CA GLY A 65 -7.63 3.53 -2.55
C GLY A 65 -7.54 2.04 -2.22
N VAL A 66 -6.48 1.67 -1.50
CA VAL A 66 -6.19 0.30 -1.07
C VAL A 66 -6.34 0.17 0.43
N TRP A 67 -7.18 -0.75 0.88
CA TRP A 67 -7.48 -1.00 2.28
C TRP A 67 -7.28 -2.46 2.60
N ALA A 68 -6.47 -2.77 3.62
CA ALA A 68 -6.17 -4.14 4.03
C ALA A 68 -5.84 -5.08 2.86
N GLY A 69 -5.13 -4.60 1.83
CA GLY A 69 -4.75 -5.36 0.63
C GLY A 69 -5.85 -5.53 -0.42
N VAL A 70 -7.01 -4.90 -0.24
CA VAL A 70 -8.13 -4.85 -1.19
C VAL A 70 -8.14 -3.48 -1.87
N LYS A 71 -8.20 -3.46 -3.19
CA LYS A 71 -8.35 -2.23 -3.97
C LYS A 71 -9.84 -1.87 -4.10
N LEU A 72 -10.18 -0.61 -3.84
CA LEU A 72 -11.53 -0.10 -4.05
C LEU A 72 -11.69 0.53 -5.45
N PRO A 73 -12.83 0.32 -6.11
CA PRO A 73 -13.03 0.70 -7.51
C PRO A 73 -13.37 2.18 -7.75
N GLY A 74 -13.60 2.98 -6.70
CA GLY A 74 -14.05 4.37 -6.76
C GLY A 74 -15.58 4.52 -6.69
N GLY A 75 -16.05 5.74 -6.41
CA GLY A 75 -17.47 6.11 -6.27
C GLY A 75 -18.26 6.20 -7.59
N GLN A 76 -17.80 5.60 -8.68
CA GLN A 76 -18.53 5.64 -9.95
C GLN A 76 -19.80 4.79 -9.85
N TYR A 77 -20.97 5.37 -10.16
CA TYR A 77 -22.28 4.68 -10.05
C TYR A 77 -22.32 3.32 -10.76
N ARG A 78 -21.71 3.22 -11.95
CA ARG A 78 -21.61 1.96 -12.72
C ARG A 78 -20.83 0.84 -11.99
N LYS A 79 -19.97 1.21 -11.04
CA LYS A 79 -19.15 0.29 -10.23
C LYS A 79 -19.70 0.05 -8.82
N ARG A 80 -20.89 0.55 -8.47
CA ARG A 80 -21.47 0.37 -7.12
C ARG A 80 -21.56 -1.09 -6.66
N ALA A 81 -21.86 -2.01 -7.59
CA ALA A 81 -21.93 -3.43 -7.29
C ALA A 81 -20.53 -4.01 -7.01
N GLU A 82 -19.50 -3.53 -7.71
CA GLU A 82 -18.10 -3.88 -7.46
C GLU A 82 -17.62 -3.33 -6.12
N LEU A 83 -17.97 -2.08 -5.80
CA LEU A 83 -17.67 -1.48 -4.50
C LEU A 83 -18.32 -2.26 -3.34
N ALA A 84 -19.60 -2.62 -3.50
CA ALA A 84 -20.31 -3.42 -2.51
C ALA A 84 -19.65 -4.79 -2.28
N ARG A 85 -19.17 -5.45 -3.35
CA ARG A 85 -18.39 -6.69 -3.23
C ARG A 85 -17.08 -6.48 -2.49
N ALA A 86 -16.35 -5.41 -2.81
CA ALA A 86 -15.10 -5.08 -2.12
C ALA A 86 -15.33 -4.83 -0.63
N HIS A 87 -16.41 -4.11 -0.26
CA HIS A 87 -16.80 -3.92 1.14
C HIS A 87 -17.22 -5.22 1.83
N ALA A 88 -17.89 -6.15 1.13
CA ALA A 88 -18.21 -7.46 1.70
C ALA A 88 -16.94 -8.24 2.05
N VAL A 89 -15.94 -8.23 1.16
CA VAL A 89 -14.62 -8.82 1.42
C VAL A 89 -13.94 -8.16 2.61
N LEU A 90 -13.96 -6.82 2.71
CA LEU A 90 -13.39 -6.10 3.85
C LEU A 90 -14.08 -6.46 5.17
N ARG A 91 -15.39 -6.69 5.19
CA ARG A 91 -16.10 -7.18 6.39
C ARG A 91 -15.63 -8.57 6.81
N ALA A 92 -15.45 -9.49 5.86
CA ALA A 92 -14.94 -10.83 6.15
C ALA A 92 -13.48 -10.81 6.64
N ILE A 93 -12.66 -9.88 6.14
CA ILE A 93 -11.31 -9.66 6.68
C ILE A 93 -11.38 -9.10 8.10
N ALA A 94 -12.24 -8.10 8.34
CA ALA A 94 -12.40 -7.47 9.64
C ALA A 94 -12.86 -8.45 10.73
N SER A 95 -13.79 -9.36 10.40
CA SER A 95 -14.23 -10.44 11.30
C SER A 95 -13.15 -11.53 11.49
N GLY A 96 -12.15 -11.56 10.62
CA GLY A 96 -11.11 -12.59 10.60
C GLY A 96 -11.54 -13.91 9.99
N GLU A 97 -12.72 -13.94 9.34
CA GLU A 97 -13.22 -15.08 8.57
C GLU A 97 -12.30 -15.42 7.39
N ILE A 98 -11.73 -14.39 6.76
CA ILE A 98 -10.81 -14.54 5.63
C ILE A 98 -9.50 -13.81 5.95
N ASN A 99 -8.36 -14.43 5.64
CA ASN A 99 -7.10 -13.74 5.61
C ASN A 99 -6.93 -13.02 4.27
N THR A 100 -6.51 -11.76 4.28
CA THR A 100 -6.22 -11.01 3.04
C THR A 100 -5.30 -11.79 2.08
N ARG A 101 -4.34 -12.56 2.60
CA ARG A 101 -3.40 -13.36 1.78
C ARG A 101 -4.04 -14.58 1.12
N GLU A 102 -5.23 -15.01 1.56
CA GLU A 102 -5.97 -16.14 0.99
C GLU A 102 -6.84 -15.72 -0.20
N LEU A 103 -7.03 -14.42 -0.42
CA LEU A 103 -7.78 -13.94 -1.57
C LEU A 103 -7.07 -14.33 -2.88
N PRO A 104 -7.78 -14.91 -3.87
CA PRO A 104 -7.17 -15.37 -5.12
C PRO A 104 -6.32 -14.30 -5.82
N ASP A 105 -6.83 -13.08 -5.92
CA ASP A 105 -6.12 -11.97 -6.55
C ASP A 105 -4.82 -11.61 -5.80
N ASN A 106 -4.80 -11.74 -4.47
CA ASN A 106 -3.61 -11.48 -3.66
C ASN A 106 -2.62 -12.62 -3.74
N GLN A 107 -3.08 -13.88 -3.85
CA GLN A 107 -2.21 -15.02 -4.07
C GLN A 107 -1.52 -14.93 -5.43
N ALA A 108 -2.30 -14.65 -6.49
CA ALA A 108 -1.75 -14.41 -7.83
C ALA A 108 -0.74 -13.27 -7.81
N LEU A 109 -1.08 -12.15 -7.14
CA LEU A 109 -0.18 -11.01 -7.01
C LEU A 109 1.12 -11.35 -6.28
N LEU A 110 1.04 -12.10 -5.17
CA LEU A 110 2.22 -12.52 -4.40
C LEU A 110 3.11 -13.47 -5.21
N ALA A 111 2.52 -14.45 -5.89
CA ALA A 111 3.22 -15.41 -6.73
C ALA A 111 3.94 -14.73 -7.89
N SER A 112 3.27 -13.79 -8.60
CA SER A 112 3.90 -13.06 -9.71
C SER A 112 5.08 -12.19 -9.29
N HIS A 113 5.20 -11.84 -8.00
CA HIS A 113 6.26 -10.98 -7.49
C HIS A 113 7.21 -11.70 -6.51
N GLU A 114 7.13 -13.03 -6.41
CA GLU A 114 7.93 -13.83 -5.48
C GLU A 114 9.44 -13.67 -5.75
N SER A 115 9.82 -13.59 -7.03
CA SER A 115 11.22 -13.37 -7.48
C SER A 115 11.69 -11.93 -7.35
N GLN A 116 10.79 -10.98 -7.05
CA GLN A 116 11.17 -9.59 -6.78
C GLN A 116 11.65 -9.50 -5.33
N ALA A 117 12.95 -9.73 -5.16
CA ALA A 117 13.62 -9.60 -3.87
C ALA A 117 13.25 -8.26 -3.22
N PRO A 118 12.97 -8.21 -1.91
CA PRO A 118 12.76 -6.95 -1.23
C PRO A 118 14.02 -6.10 -1.43
N VAL A 119 13.89 -4.92 -2.05
CA VAL A 119 14.94 -3.92 -2.02
C VAL A 119 15.16 -3.60 -0.54
N LEU A 120 16.24 -4.14 0.02
CA LEU A 120 16.61 -3.91 1.41
C LEU A 120 16.77 -2.39 1.58
N PRO A 121 16.16 -1.77 2.60
CA PRO A 121 16.35 -0.35 2.83
C PRO A 121 17.83 -0.12 3.17
N ALA A 122 18.57 0.49 2.24
CA ALA A 122 19.93 0.92 2.47
C ALA A 122 19.90 2.03 3.52
N THR A 123 20.44 1.77 4.71
CA THR A 123 20.61 2.79 5.74
C THR A 123 21.87 3.57 5.42
N ILE A 124 21.73 4.83 4.98
CA ILE A 124 22.86 5.73 4.76
C ILE A 124 23.24 6.32 6.12
N PHE A 125 24.40 5.92 6.65
CA PHE A 125 25.02 6.59 7.79
C PHE A 125 25.92 7.71 7.28
N HIS A 126 25.57 8.96 7.60
CA HIS A 126 26.49 10.09 7.44
C HIS A 126 27.41 10.13 8.66
N LEU A 127 28.67 9.71 8.50
CA LEU A 127 29.70 9.96 9.51
C LEU A 127 30.04 11.46 9.50
N PRO A 128 29.91 12.19 10.63
CA PRO A 128 30.49 13.51 10.73
C PRO A 128 32.02 13.35 10.67
N GLY A 129 32.64 13.95 9.64
CA GLY A 129 34.08 13.92 9.45
C GLY A 129 34.77 14.51 10.68
N GLY A 130 35.48 13.66 11.43
CA GLY A 130 36.31 14.09 12.54
C GLY A 130 37.33 15.11 12.04
N THR A 131 37.33 16.29 12.67
CA THR A 131 38.36 17.31 12.48
C THR A 131 39.70 16.75 12.98
N LEU A 132 40.52 16.26 12.04
CA LEU A 132 41.96 16.06 12.26
C LEU A 132 42.59 17.43 12.51
N GLY A 133 42.81 17.76 13.78
CA GLY A 133 43.59 18.92 14.19
C GLY A 133 45.03 18.85 13.65
N PRO A 134 45.68 20.00 13.41
CA PRO A 134 46.98 20.05 12.76
C PRO A 134 48.05 19.35 13.61
N ARG A 135 48.78 18.41 12.99
CA ARG A 135 49.99 17.81 13.55
C ARG A 135 51.09 18.88 13.57
N SER A 136 51.49 19.29 14.78
CA SER A 136 52.70 20.09 15.01
C SER A 136 53.92 19.26 14.62
N ALA A 137 54.71 19.74 13.65
CA ALA A 137 56.03 19.21 13.34
C ALA A 137 57.06 20.00 14.14
N ALA A 138 57.86 19.28 14.94
CA ALA A 138 59.13 19.74 15.48
C ALA A 138 60.26 19.25 14.56
#